data_AF-A0A0U1KJP0-F1
#
_entry.id   AF-A0A0U1KJP0-F1
#
_cell.length_a   1.000
_cell.length_b   1.000
_cell.length_c   1.000
_cell.angle_alpha   90.00
_cell.angle_beta   90.00
_cell.angle_gamma   90.00
#
_symmetry.space_group_name_H-M   'P 1'
#
loop_
_entity.id
_entity.type
_entity.pdbx_description
1 polymer ?
#
loop_
_entity_poly.entity_id
_entity_poly.type
_entity_poly.pdbx_seq_one_letter_code
_entity_poly.pdbx_strand_id
1 'polypeptide(L)'
;MRFIYIILSFLFLFIGCSVNKEESSFSFKNPQTKYITSEQELTMFVTTDWHYLAESLTDNGVAFQQYLESGDGKQLQDMDEILDTFAYEVNETKPDLVIISGDLTNNGEKASHKAIAKRLAKLEDSGTNVFVIPGNHDIANPWARKFSGSDQVKIDSIKANDFSSIYQDFGYEEALSTDPKSLSYLAAPSENVWLLMLDTNHYTTNKNKGYPEINGSLSPETINWIKACFAYAKKKNAHIIPVMHHNLAKHNDALNEGYTLDNKEQVTEILNRYATSFVLSGHIHAQDIHQTGDIYDIVTSALSVYPQQYGVINYDASTQDFMYETKKLNVAAWAKKIGLQEHKFINFDSYSANYFGEFAYDLAYKGLKETPLSDEAKKELANMMIVMNQRFFSGTEYLNQSDLLLDRRFKDWKQIKETFLYRYMQSIQSDNNQDDNKLFIPSKNN
;
A
#
# COMPACT_ATOMS: atom_id res chain seq x y z
N MET A 1 33.32 22.06 -78.33
CA MET A 1 32.04 22.62 -77.86
C MET A 1 31.16 21.46 -77.41
N ARG A 2 30.75 21.45 -76.12
CA ARG A 2 29.39 21.10 -75.58
C ARG A 2 28.71 19.80 -76.07
N PHE A 3 28.12 18.88 -75.30
CA PHE A 3 27.70 18.70 -73.89
C PHE A 3 27.50 17.17 -73.70
N ILE A 4 28.02 16.50 -72.66
CA ILE A 4 27.36 16.09 -71.39
C ILE A 4 26.06 15.27 -71.56
N TYR A 5 26.14 13.97 -71.27
CA TYR A 5 25.07 13.18 -70.65
C TYR A 5 25.64 12.51 -69.40
N ILE A 6 25.09 12.87 -68.24
CA ILE A 6 25.40 12.32 -66.93
C ILE A 6 24.53 11.09 -66.71
N ILE A 7 25.13 9.92 -66.50
CA ILE A 7 24.46 8.76 -65.90
C ILE A 7 25.05 8.59 -64.50
N LEU A 8 24.27 9.01 -63.49
CA LEU A 8 24.55 8.75 -62.08
C LEU A 8 24.33 7.25 -61.82
N SER A 9 25.42 6.54 -61.51
CA SER A 9 25.36 5.20 -60.93
C SER A 9 25.29 5.35 -59.40
N PHE A 10 24.15 5.03 -58.82
CA PHE A 10 23.99 4.92 -57.37
C PHE A 10 24.70 3.65 -56.88
N LEU A 11 25.87 3.80 -56.25
CA LEU A 11 26.46 2.76 -55.42
C LEU A 11 25.90 2.92 -54.00
N PHE A 12 25.13 1.94 -53.57
CA PHE A 12 24.68 1.77 -52.20
C PHE A 12 25.89 1.46 -51.28
N LEU A 13 26.20 2.38 -50.38
CA LEU A 13 27.01 2.11 -49.18
C LEU A 13 26.06 2.14 -47.99
N PHE A 14 25.49 0.98 -47.66
CA PHE A 14 24.87 0.75 -46.36
C PHE A 14 26.00 0.72 -45.32
N ILE A 15 26.25 1.88 -44.69
CA ILE A 15 26.96 1.93 -43.41
C ILE A 15 25.98 1.37 -42.39
N GLY A 16 26.11 0.08 -42.11
CA GLY A 16 25.45 -0.56 -40.97
C GLY A 16 25.99 0.06 -39.70
N CYS A 17 25.31 1.08 -39.19
CA CYS A 17 25.40 1.44 -37.78
C CYS A 17 24.83 0.26 -36.99
N SER A 18 25.71 -0.65 -36.57
CA SER A 18 25.41 -1.57 -35.47
C SER A 18 25.22 -0.72 -34.22
N VAL A 19 23.98 -0.29 -33.99
CA VAL A 19 23.54 0.13 -32.67
C VAL A 19 23.61 -1.14 -31.82
N ASN A 20 24.76 -1.34 -31.16
CA ASN A 20 24.80 -2.16 -29.96
C ASN A 20 23.87 -1.47 -28.97
N LYS A 21 22.59 -1.86 -29.00
CA LYS A 21 21.73 -1.77 -27.82
C LYS A 21 22.47 -2.57 -26.77
N GLU A 22 23.09 -1.90 -25.81
CA GLU A 22 23.34 -2.51 -24.52
C GLU A 22 21.97 -2.90 -23.97
N GLU A 23 21.49 -4.11 -24.32
CA GLU A 23 20.51 -4.81 -23.51
C GLU A 23 21.19 -4.94 -22.15
N SER A 24 20.77 -4.12 -21.20
CA SER A 24 21.13 -4.31 -19.80
C SER A 24 20.75 -5.74 -19.44
N SER A 25 21.73 -6.63 -19.38
CA SER A 25 21.51 -8.05 -19.12
C SER A 25 21.23 -8.22 -17.63
N PHE A 26 20.01 -7.91 -17.21
CA PHE A 26 19.55 -8.23 -15.87
C PHE A 26 19.65 -9.74 -15.65
N SER A 27 20.14 -10.15 -14.48
CA SER A 27 20.29 -11.56 -14.13
C SER A 27 18.99 -12.08 -13.52
N PHE A 28 18.57 -13.27 -13.96
CA PHE A 28 17.41 -13.98 -13.43
C PHE A 28 17.84 -15.37 -12.97
N LYS A 29 17.62 -15.68 -11.69
CA LYS A 29 17.72 -17.05 -11.19
C LYS A 29 16.60 -17.87 -11.84
N ASN A 30 16.84 -19.17 -12.02
CA ASN A 30 15.75 -20.07 -12.38
C ASN A 30 14.82 -20.24 -11.16
N PRO A 31 13.49 -20.26 -11.35
CA PRO A 31 12.56 -20.62 -10.29
C PRO A 31 12.95 -21.98 -9.69
N GLN A 32 13.06 -22.07 -8.37
CA GLN A 32 13.37 -23.34 -7.71
C GLN A 32 12.11 -24.21 -7.61
N THR A 33 12.24 -25.53 -7.66
CA THR A 33 11.12 -26.48 -7.70
C THR A 33 10.44 -26.74 -6.34
N LYS A 34 10.53 -25.80 -5.39
CA LYS A 34 9.93 -25.93 -4.03
C LYS A 34 8.55 -25.26 -3.89
N TYR A 35 8.03 -24.70 -4.97
CA TYR A 35 6.87 -23.81 -4.98
C TYR A 35 5.56 -24.50 -5.32
N ILE A 36 4.47 -23.75 -5.11
CA ILE A 36 3.09 -24.14 -5.42
C ILE A 36 2.98 -24.36 -6.93
N THR A 37 2.47 -25.53 -7.32
CA THR A 37 2.44 -26.00 -8.72
C THR A 37 1.37 -25.29 -9.54
N SER A 38 1.48 -25.38 -10.87
CA SER A 38 0.54 -24.74 -11.81
C SER A 38 -0.94 -25.11 -11.64
N GLU A 39 -1.22 -26.27 -11.05
CA GLU A 39 -2.57 -26.84 -10.90
C GLU A 39 -3.21 -26.52 -9.54
N GLN A 40 -2.51 -25.78 -8.68
CA GLN A 40 -2.97 -25.48 -7.33
C GLN A 40 -3.56 -24.07 -7.26
N GLU A 41 -4.73 -24.00 -6.63
CA GLU A 41 -5.33 -22.75 -6.15
C GLU A 41 -4.33 -22.01 -5.24
N LEU A 42 -4.40 -20.68 -5.23
CA LEU A 42 -3.62 -19.84 -4.31
C LEU A 42 -4.54 -18.97 -3.48
N THR A 43 -4.32 -18.93 -2.17
CA THR A 43 -4.89 -17.91 -1.29
C THR A 43 -3.78 -16.97 -0.81
N MET A 44 -3.95 -15.68 -1.06
CA MET A 44 -2.99 -14.64 -0.71
C MET A 44 -3.66 -13.65 0.22
N PHE A 45 -3.02 -13.33 1.33
CA PHE A 45 -3.40 -12.21 2.18
C PHE A 45 -2.58 -10.99 1.80
N VAL A 46 -3.23 -9.84 1.65
CA VAL A 46 -2.62 -8.56 1.32
C VAL A 46 -2.87 -7.59 2.46
N THR A 47 -1.82 -6.96 2.95
CA THR A 47 -1.89 -5.95 4.01
C THR A 47 -0.88 -4.85 3.75
N THR A 48 -1.01 -3.73 4.44
CA THR A 48 -0.18 -2.55 4.23
C THR A 48 -0.24 -1.65 5.45
N ASP A 49 0.69 -0.71 5.57
CA ASP A 49 0.59 0.43 6.47
C ASP A 49 0.38 0.00 7.93
N TRP A 50 1.26 -0.89 8.40
CA TRP A 50 1.27 -1.35 9.79
C TRP A 50 1.71 -0.23 10.72
N HIS A 51 2.55 0.71 10.25
CA HIS A 51 3.06 1.84 11.02
C HIS A 51 3.54 1.43 12.42
N TYR A 52 4.15 0.26 12.55
CA TYR A 52 4.40 -0.33 13.85
C TYR A 52 5.52 0.41 14.60
N LEU A 53 5.28 0.70 15.88
CA LEU A 53 6.28 1.21 16.82
C LEU A 53 6.54 0.14 17.88
N ALA A 54 7.77 -0.36 17.97
CA ALA A 54 8.10 -1.38 18.96
C ALA A 54 7.84 -0.91 20.40
N GLU A 55 7.25 -1.76 21.24
CA GLU A 55 7.01 -1.51 22.68
C GLU A 55 8.24 -0.95 23.40
N SER A 56 9.44 -1.45 23.05
CA SER A 56 10.72 -0.98 23.63
C SER A 56 11.04 0.51 23.38
N LEU A 57 10.30 1.17 22.50
CA LEU A 57 10.48 2.57 22.11
C LEU A 57 9.45 3.51 22.74
N THR A 58 8.55 3.01 23.58
CA THR A 58 7.58 3.85 24.29
C THR A 58 7.37 3.34 25.71
N ASP A 59 7.23 4.25 26.66
CA ASP A 59 6.77 3.95 28.02
C ASP A 59 5.27 4.24 28.20
N ASN A 60 4.56 4.48 27.09
CA ASN A 60 3.17 4.94 27.06
C ASN A 60 2.92 6.22 27.88
N GLY A 61 3.97 7.00 28.15
CA GLY A 61 3.93 8.25 28.89
C GLY A 61 3.33 9.41 28.09
N VAL A 62 3.39 10.60 28.69
CA VAL A 62 2.76 11.83 28.19
C VAL A 62 3.17 12.16 26.76
N ALA A 63 4.46 12.02 26.41
CA ALA A 63 4.93 12.33 25.06
C ALA A 63 4.33 11.43 23.99
N PHE A 64 4.10 10.15 24.31
CA PHE A 64 3.48 9.22 23.38
C PHE A 64 1.98 9.50 23.23
N GLN A 65 1.27 9.74 24.34
CA GLN A 65 -0.14 10.10 24.29
C GLN A 65 -0.39 11.38 23.48
N GLN A 66 0.43 12.41 23.67
CA GLN A 66 0.38 13.63 22.85
C GLN A 66 0.67 13.36 21.37
N TYR A 67 1.58 12.42 21.07
CA TYR A 67 1.88 12.02 19.70
C TYR A 67 0.65 11.36 19.05
N LEU A 68 -0.02 10.44 19.74
CA LEU A 68 -1.26 9.79 19.28
C LEU A 68 -2.38 10.81 19.03
N GLU A 69 -2.62 11.73 19.98
CA GLU A 69 -3.64 12.79 19.87
C GLU A 69 -3.41 13.74 18.68
N SER A 70 -2.14 13.92 18.29
CA SER A 70 -1.75 14.73 17.13
C SER A 70 -1.66 13.97 15.81
N GLY A 71 -1.85 12.64 15.86
CA GLY A 71 -1.71 11.74 14.71
C GLY A 71 -2.90 11.79 13.74
N ASP A 72 -2.83 10.93 12.74
CA ASP A 72 -3.76 10.81 11.61
C ASP A 72 -4.80 9.69 11.81
N GLY A 73 -5.08 9.31 13.06
CA GLY A 73 -6.07 8.27 13.39
C GLY A 73 -5.51 6.85 13.44
N LYS A 74 -4.19 6.65 13.29
CA LYS A 74 -3.52 5.36 13.51
C LYS A 74 -3.64 4.91 14.98
N GLN A 75 -3.92 3.62 15.17
CA GLN A 75 -4.02 2.98 16.50
C GLN A 75 -2.66 2.40 16.94
N LEU A 76 -1.62 3.23 16.94
CA LEU A 76 -0.25 2.78 17.22
C LEU A 76 -0.09 2.07 18.57
N GLN A 77 -0.87 2.47 19.57
CA GLN A 77 -0.84 1.89 20.92
C GLN A 77 -1.43 0.48 21.01
N ASP A 78 -2.19 0.03 20.01
CA ASP A 78 -2.87 -1.27 19.98
C ASP A 78 -2.29 -2.19 18.88
N MET A 79 -1.17 -1.78 18.25
CA MET A 79 -0.62 -2.49 17.09
C MET A 79 -0.06 -3.87 17.42
N ASP A 80 0.41 -4.11 18.65
CA ASP A 80 0.86 -5.43 19.05
C ASP A 80 -0.28 -6.45 19.01
N GLU A 81 -1.45 -6.10 19.55
CA GLU A 81 -2.64 -6.94 19.53
C GLU A 81 -3.26 -7.06 18.13
N ILE A 82 -3.23 -5.99 17.33
CA ILE A 82 -3.67 -6.01 15.93
C ILE A 82 -2.80 -7.00 15.12
N LEU A 83 -1.47 -6.91 15.24
CA LEU A 83 -0.55 -7.81 14.52
C LEU A 83 -0.58 -9.25 15.06
N ASP A 84 -0.76 -9.43 16.37
CA ASP A 84 -0.95 -10.77 16.95
C ASP A 84 -2.28 -11.40 16.48
N THR A 85 -3.34 -10.61 16.31
CA THR A 85 -4.60 -11.06 15.72
C THR A 85 -4.41 -11.44 14.25
N PHE A 86 -3.74 -10.61 13.45
CA PHE A 86 -3.46 -10.94 12.05
C PHE A 86 -2.63 -12.23 11.94
N ALA A 87 -1.58 -12.36 12.76
CA ALA A 87 -0.77 -13.58 12.82
C ALA A 87 -1.59 -14.80 13.23
N TYR A 88 -2.52 -14.66 14.18
CA TYR A 88 -3.44 -15.73 14.56
C TYR A 88 -4.33 -16.14 13.38
N GLU A 89 -4.90 -15.19 12.64
CA GLU A 89 -5.74 -15.50 11.49
C GLU A 89 -4.94 -16.19 10.37
N VAL A 90 -3.72 -15.72 10.07
CA VAL A 90 -2.80 -16.39 9.13
C VAL A 90 -2.54 -17.84 9.57
N ASN A 91 -2.28 -18.08 10.85
CA ASN A 91 -2.03 -19.42 11.39
C ASN A 91 -3.26 -20.35 11.28
N GLU A 92 -4.47 -19.82 11.46
CA GLU A 92 -5.71 -20.60 11.41
C GLU A 92 -6.15 -20.89 9.98
N THR A 93 -6.01 -19.92 9.07
CA THR A 93 -6.46 -20.09 7.68
C THR A 93 -5.37 -20.61 6.74
N LYS A 94 -4.10 -20.47 7.13
CA LYS A 94 -2.92 -20.91 6.37
C LYS A 94 -2.95 -20.45 4.90
N PRO A 95 -2.99 -19.13 4.63
CA PRO A 95 -2.85 -18.65 3.27
C PRO A 95 -1.47 -19.07 2.74
N ASP A 96 -1.38 -19.24 1.43
CA ASP A 96 -0.13 -19.56 0.77
C ASP A 96 0.87 -18.40 0.91
N LEU A 97 0.37 -17.17 0.73
CA LEU A 97 1.19 -15.95 0.72
C LEU A 97 0.62 -14.88 1.66
N VAL A 98 1.53 -14.11 2.26
CA VAL A 98 1.24 -12.79 2.84
C VAL A 98 2.07 -11.74 2.10
N ILE A 99 1.41 -10.70 1.60
CA ILE A 99 2.01 -9.59 0.86
C ILE A 99 1.86 -8.33 1.69
N ILE A 100 2.97 -7.60 1.91
CA ILE A 100 2.97 -6.33 2.65
C ILE A 100 3.49 -5.20 1.76
N SER A 101 2.61 -4.29 1.37
CA SER A 101 2.88 -3.21 0.40
C SER A 101 3.42 -1.91 1.02
N GLY A 102 4.28 -2.00 2.04
CA GLY A 102 4.95 -0.83 2.61
C GLY A 102 4.40 -0.31 3.92
N ASP A 103 5.08 0.71 4.43
CA ASP A 103 4.89 1.37 5.72
C ASP A 103 4.76 0.37 6.87
N LEU A 104 5.80 -0.44 6.99
CA LEU A 104 5.89 -1.45 8.03
C LEU A 104 6.02 -0.80 9.41
N THR A 105 6.82 0.26 9.50
CA THR A 105 7.16 0.95 10.76
C THR A 105 6.55 2.35 10.85
N ASN A 106 6.37 2.85 12.06
CA ASN A 106 5.83 4.20 12.30
C ASN A 106 6.69 5.29 11.64
N ASN A 107 8.01 5.30 11.90
CA ASN A 107 8.94 6.24 11.28
C ASN A 107 10.35 5.63 11.08
N GLY A 108 10.42 4.37 10.64
CA GLY A 108 11.67 3.75 10.21
C GLY A 108 12.60 3.38 11.34
N GLU A 109 12.09 3.18 12.56
CA GLU A 109 12.92 2.87 13.73
C GLU A 109 13.52 1.47 13.61
N LYS A 110 14.84 1.35 13.80
CA LYS A 110 15.55 0.06 13.68
C LYS A 110 15.01 -1.03 14.61
N ALA A 111 14.54 -0.66 15.81
CA ALA A 111 13.96 -1.62 16.74
C ALA A 111 12.59 -2.12 16.26
N SER A 112 11.76 -1.24 15.68
CA SER A 112 10.50 -1.59 15.04
C SER A 112 10.71 -2.57 13.88
N HIS A 113 11.64 -2.28 12.97
CA HIS A 113 11.96 -3.20 11.87
C HIS A 113 12.35 -4.61 12.35
N LYS A 114 13.22 -4.69 13.37
CA LYS A 114 13.64 -5.98 13.94
C LYS A 114 12.49 -6.73 14.62
N ALA A 115 11.61 -6.01 15.31
CA ALA A 115 10.44 -6.61 15.95
C ALA A 115 9.46 -7.16 14.90
N ILE A 116 9.24 -6.42 13.80
CA ILE A 116 8.43 -6.88 12.67
C ILE A 116 9.07 -8.12 12.02
N ALA A 117 10.36 -8.09 11.69
CA ALA A 117 11.04 -9.26 11.10
C ALA A 117 10.88 -10.52 11.98
N LYS A 118 10.96 -10.37 13.31
CA LYS A 118 10.68 -11.48 14.24
C LYS A 118 9.22 -11.96 14.19
N ARG A 119 8.26 -11.06 13.96
CA ARG A 119 6.84 -11.41 13.78
C ARG A 119 6.63 -12.15 12.45
N LEU A 120 7.23 -11.67 11.36
CA LEU A 120 7.14 -12.30 10.03
C LEU A 120 7.78 -13.69 10.00
N ALA A 121 8.92 -13.90 10.67
CA ALA A 121 9.54 -15.22 10.78
C ALA A 121 8.59 -16.27 11.38
N LYS A 122 7.73 -15.87 12.34
CA LYS A 122 6.71 -16.77 12.91
C LYS A 122 5.59 -17.11 11.92
N LEU A 123 5.29 -16.23 10.96
CA LEU A 123 4.32 -16.51 9.90
C LEU A 123 4.88 -17.55 8.95
N GLU A 124 6.17 -17.44 8.58
CA GLU A 124 6.85 -18.43 7.74
C GLU A 124 7.02 -19.77 8.44
N ASP A 125 7.28 -19.78 9.75
CA ASP A 125 7.28 -21.00 10.56
C ASP A 125 5.94 -21.77 10.49
N SER A 126 4.83 -21.10 10.15
CA SER A 126 3.51 -21.73 9.96
C SER A 126 3.28 -22.31 8.56
N GLY A 127 4.21 -22.08 7.63
CA GLY A 127 4.18 -22.55 6.24
C GLY A 127 3.65 -21.53 5.22
N THR A 128 3.45 -20.27 5.63
CA THR A 128 3.01 -19.17 4.75
C THR A 128 4.21 -18.37 4.27
N ASN A 129 4.37 -18.14 2.97
CA ASN A 129 5.48 -17.33 2.45
C ASN A 129 5.17 -15.83 2.60
N VAL A 130 6.15 -15.02 2.98
CA VAL A 130 5.94 -13.58 3.20
C VAL A 130 6.75 -12.74 2.21
N PHE A 131 6.15 -11.70 1.63
CA PHE A 131 6.82 -10.77 0.71
C PHE A 131 6.58 -9.33 1.11
N VAL A 132 7.65 -8.54 1.24
CA VAL A 132 7.58 -7.16 1.72
C VAL A 132 8.33 -6.17 0.83
N ILE A 133 7.78 -4.98 0.69
CA ILE A 133 8.48 -3.79 0.18
C ILE A 133 8.43 -2.66 1.22
N PRO A 134 9.34 -1.67 1.19
CA PRO A 134 9.24 -0.51 2.06
C PRO A 134 8.11 0.44 1.61
N GLY A 135 7.61 1.24 2.56
CA GLY A 135 6.89 2.48 2.27
C GLY A 135 7.71 3.72 2.58
N ASN A 136 7.07 4.90 2.51
CA ASN A 136 7.77 6.17 2.63
C ASN A 136 8.23 6.46 4.07
N HIS A 137 7.68 5.75 5.07
CA HIS A 137 8.08 5.89 6.47
C HIS A 137 9.28 5.04 6.89
N ASP A 138 9.65 4.01 6.12
CA ASP A 138 10.54 2.95 6.60
C ASP A 138 12.03 3.28 6.56
N ILE A 139 12.48 4.02 5.54
CA ILE A 139 13.92 4.12 5.24
C ILE A 139 14.44 5.55 5.39
N ALA A 140 15.60 5.66 6.04
CA ALA A 140 16.32 6.91 6.24
C ALA A 140 15.44 8.03 6.82
N ASN A 141 14.43 7.67 7.61
CA ASN A 141 13.41 8.59 8.09
C ASN A 141 13.97 9.43 9.26
N PRO A 142 14.08 10.77 9.11
CA PRO A 142 14.62 11.65 10.14
C PRO A 142 13.68 11.85 11.33
N TRP A 143 12.44 11.34 11.25
CA TRP A 143 11.42 11.39 12.28
C TRP A 143 11.42 10.19 13.23
N ALA A 144 12.29 9.19 13.04
CA ALA A 144 12.46 8.09 14.00
C ALA A 144 12.64 8.59 15.46
N ARG A 145 11.72 8.22 16.37
CA ARG A 145 11.74 8.62 17.79
C ARG A 145 11.54 7.42 18.71
N LYS A 146 12.01 7.59 19.94
CA LYS A 146 11.47 6.88 21.11
C LYS A 146 10.81 7.89 22.05
N PHE A 147 9.85 7.43 22.84
CA PHE A 147 9.08 8.22 23.79
C PHE A 147 9.46 7.81 25.21
N SER A 148 9.76 8.80 26.06
CA SER A 148 10.01 8.54 27.49
C SER A 148 9.54 9.73 28.33
N GLY A 149 8.62 9.48 29.26
CA GLY A 149 8.01 10.51 30.10
C GLY A 149 7.32 11.58 29.24
N SER A 150 7.83 12.81 29.32
CA SER A 150 7.37 13.96 28.53
C SER A 150 8.24 14.26 27.30
N ASP A 151 9.24 13.42 27.00
CA ASP A 151 10.23 13.69 25.95
C ASP A 151 10.07 12.76 24.74
N GLN A 152 10.25 13.34 23.55
CA GLN A 152 10.49 12.62 22.30
C GLN A 152 11.99 12.64 21.99
N VAL A 153 12.64 11.48 22.00
CA VAL A 153 14.08 11.36 21.80
C VAL A 153 14.36 10.84 20.40
N LYS A 154 15.14 11.61 19.62
CA LYS A 154 15.59 11.19 18.28
C LYS A 154 16.46 9.94 18.36
N ILE A 155 16.14 8.96 17.52
CA ILE A 155 16.92 7.74 17.34
C ILE A 155 17.24 7.53 15.85
N ASP A 156 18.13 6.59 15.56
CA ASP A 156 18.51 6.28 14.19
C ASP A 156 17.44 5.45 13.49
N SER A 157 17.12 5.87 12.25
CA SER A 157 16.47 5.03 11.25
C SER A 157 17.49 4.15 10.51
N ILE A 158 17.00 3.19 9.73
CA ILE A 158 17.81 2.26 8.93
C ILE A 158 18.16 2.83 7.54
N LYS A 159 19.11 2.20 6.84
CA LYS A 159 19.41 2.45 5.41
C LYS A 159 18.74 1.39 4.53
N ALA A 160 18.69 1.63 3.21
CA ALA A 160 18.13 0.66 2.25
C ALA A 160 18.76 -0.73 2.36
N ASN A 161 20.10 -0.83 2.44
CA ASN A 161 20.77 -2.14 2.61
C ASN A 161 20.45 -2.80 3.95
N ASP A 162 20.16 -2.03 5.00
CA ASP A 162 19.71 -2.61 6.27
C ASP A 162 18.30 -3.18 6.10
N PHE A 163 17.41 -2.55 5.31
CA PHE A 163 16.06 -3.05 5.04
C PHE A 163 16.12 -4.43 4.37
N SER A 164 16.80 -4.55 3.23
CA SER A 164 16.93 -5.84 2.55
C SER A 164 17.68 -6.89 3.37
N SER A 165 18.57 -6.50 4.29
CA SER A 165 19.22 -7.45 5.20
C SER A 165 18.30 -7.90 6.35
N ILE A 166 17.50 -6.99 6.91
CA ILE A 166 16.56 -7.30 8.00
C ILE A 166 15.43 -8.19 7.49
N TYR A 167 14.95 -7.92 6.27
CA TYR A 167 13.84 -8.62 5.65
C TYR A 167 14.29 -9.65 4.61
N GLN A 168 15.54 -10.10 4.68
CA GLN A 168 16.16 -10.92 3.63
C GLN A 168 15.33 -12.18 3.29
N ASP A 169 14.76 -12.82 4.33
CA ASP A 169 13.99 -14.06 4.20
C ASP A 169 12.61 -13.81 3.58
N PHE A 170 12.07 -12.59 3.69
CA PHE A 170 10.72 -12.23 3.24
C PHE A 170 10.71 -11.70 1.80
N GLY A 171 11.35 -12.46 0.91
CA GLY A 171 11.35 -12.27 -0.54
C GLY A 171 12.69 -11.86 -1.18
N TYR A 172 13.59 -11.17 -0.47
CA TYR A 172 14.83 -10.66 -1.07
C TYR A 172 15.85 -11.77 -1.41
N GLU A 173 16.06 -12.75 -0.53
CA GLU A 173 16.93 -13.91 -0.83
C GLU A 173 16.31 -14.82 -1.90
N GLU A 174 14.98 -14.93 -1.87
CA GLU A 174 14.16 -15.75 -2.77
C GLU A 174 13.97 -15.13 -4.16
N ALA A 175 14.29 -13.84 -4.31
CA ALA A 175 14.09 -13.09 -5.53
C ALA A 175 14.78 -13.78 -6.73
N LEU A 176 14.03 -13.92 -7.81
CA LEU A 176 14.56 -14.30 -9.12
C LEU A 176 15.51 -13.23 -9.65
N SER A 177 15.16 -11.96 -9.43
CA SER A 177 15.95 -10.80 -9.83
C SER A 177 15.67 -9.64 -8.87
N THR A 178 16.67 -8.81 -8.62
CA THR A 178 16.58 -7.59 -7.83
C THR A 178 16.96 -6.41 -8.70
N ASP A 179 16.22 -5.29 -8.60
CA ASP A 179 16.57 -4.06 -9.30
C ASP A 179 17.88 -3.49 -8.75
N PRO A 180 18.87 -3.13 -9.59
CA PRO A 180 20.12 -2.54 -9.11
C PRO A 180 19.99 -1.12 -8.56
N LYS A 181 18.83 -0.46 -8.69
CA LYS A 181 18.64 0.96 -8.32
C LYS A 181 17.66 1.21 -7.18
N SER A 182 16.93 0.20 -6.74
CA SER A 182 15.91 0.30 -5.69
C SER A 182 15.87 -0.99 -4.88
N LEU A 183 14.98 -1.06 -3.89
CA LEU A 183 14.66 -2.30 -3.19
C LEU A 183 13.58 -3.14 -3.91
N SER A 184 13.36 -2.91 -5.21
CA SER A 184 12.43 -3.71 -6.01
C SER A 184 12.99 -5.09 -6.33
N TYR A 185 12.12 -6.10 -6.42
CA TYR A 185 12.50 -7.46 -6.77
C TYR A 185 11.35 -8.25 -7.42
N LEU A 186 11.71 -9.29 -8.17
CA LEU A 186 10.78 -10.24 -8.78
C LEU A 186 10.85 -11.54 -8.00
N ALA A 187 9.73 -11.99 -7.44
CA ALA A 187 9.60 -13.26 -6.74
C ALA A 187 8.64 -14.21 -7.48
N ALA A 188 8.88 -15.51 -7.36
CA ALA A 188 8.05 -16.55 -7.97
C ALA A 188 7.57 -17.54 -6.90
N PRO A 189 6.58 -17.15 -6.07
CA PRO A 189 6.04 -18.02 -5.03
C PRO A 189 5.27 -19.23 -5.58
N SER A 190 4.84 -19.19 -6.84
CA SER A 190 4.26 -20.32 -7.56
C SER A 190 4.79 -20.40 -8.99
N GLU A 191 4.48 -21.51 -9.69
CA GLU A 191 4.86 -21.66 -11.10
C GLU A 191 4.15 -20.65 -12.02
N ASN A 192 2.91 -20.28 -11.69
CA ASN A 192 2.02 -19.51 -12.58
C ASN A 192 1.76 -18.07 -12.12
N VAL A 193 1.98 -17.74 -10.86
CA VAL A 193 1.70 -16.41 -10.28
C VAL A 193 2.94 -15.89 -9.56
N TRP A 194 3.50 -14.82 -10.11
CA TRP A 194 4.71 -14.16 -9.66
C TRP A 194 4.38 -12.78 -9.09
N LEU A 195 5.23 -12.30 -8.19
CA LEU A 195 5.09 -10.99 -7.56
C LEU A 195 6.19 -10.06 -8.06
N LEU A 196 5.79 -8.93 -8.61
CA LEU A 196 6.70 -7.83 -8.95
C LEU A 196 6.61 -6.80 -7.82
N MET A 197 7.52 -6.91 -6.87
CA MET A 197 7.56 -6.14 -5.63
C MET A 197 8.34 -4.85 -5.89
N LEU A 198 7.67 -3.69 -5.91
CA LEU A 198 8.21 -2.40 -6.38
C LEU A 198 8.45 -1.41 -5.24
N ASP A 199 9.72 -1.09 -5.00
CA ASP A 199 10.11 0.04 -4.16
C ASP A 199 9.91 1.35 -4.95
N THR A 200 8.91 2.11 -4.54
CA THR A 200 8.49 3.36 -5.20
C THR A 200 8.95 4.62 -4.46
N ASN A 201 9.68 4.45 -3.36
CA ASN A 201 9.88 5.49 -2.36
C ASN A 201 11.08 6.39 -2.66
N HIS A 202 11.00 7.65 -2.27
CA HIS A 202 12.14 8.57 -2.27
C HIS A 202 12.70 8.69 -0.86
N TYR A 203 13.83 8.03 -0.57
CA TYR A 203 14.45 8.10 0.76
C TYR A 203 15.90 8.59 0.77
N THR A 204 16.52 8.78 -0.40
CA THR A 204 17.94 9.14 -0.49
C THR A 204 18.23 10.57 0.00
N THR A 205 17.24 11.47 -0.05
CA THR A 205 17.41 12.88 0.36
C THR A 205 16.75 13.22 1.71
N ASN A 206 16.02 12.28 2.32
CA ASN A 206 15.30 12.46 3.60
C ASN A 206 16.15 13.10 4.70
N LYS A 207 17.39 12.61 4.88
CA LYS A 207 18.31 13.16 5.91
C LYS A 207 18.67 14.63 5.67
N ASN A 208 18.82 15.03 4.41
CA ASN A 208 19.16 16.41 4.04
C ASN A 208 17.94 17.33 4.15
N LYS A 209 16.74 16.80 3.82
CA LYS A 209 15.46 17.52 3.91
C LYS A 209 14.97 17.69 5.36
N GLY A 210 15.29 16.73 6.24
CA GLY A 210 14.84 16.73 7.63
C GLY A 210 13.42 16.18 7.83
N TYR A 211 12.78 15.70 6.77
CA TYR A 211 11.49 15.01 6.76
C TYR A 211 11.53 13.85 5.74
N PRO A 212 10.71 12.80 5.92
CA PRO A 212 10.53 11.77 4.89
C PRO A 212 9.77 12.35 3.69
N GLU A 213 10.25 12.12 2.47
CA GLU A 213 9.48 12.44 1.27
C GLU A 213 8.22 11.57 1.22
N ILE A 214 7.07 12.18 0.91
CA ILE A 214 5.77 11.50 0.90
C ILE A 214 5.48 10.94 -0.50
N ASN A 215 5.99 11.60 -1.54
CA ASN A 215 5.79 11.21 -2.93
C ASN A 215 6.74 10.06 -3.35
N GLY A 216 6.40 9.44 -4.47
CA GLY A 216 7.12 8.30 -5.02
C GLY A 216 7.12 8.25 -6.54
N SER A 217 8.13 7.60 -7.09
CA SER A 217 8.27 7.40 -8.54
C SER A 217 9.24 6.26 -8.84
N LEU A 218 9.16 5.69 -10.04
CA LEU A 218 10.10 4.67 -10.52
C LEU A 218 11.13 5.27 -11.48
N SER A 219 12.42 5.00 -11.24
CA SER A 219 13.49 5.49 -12.10
C SER A 219 13.44 4.88 -13.51
N PRO A 220 13.99 5.54 -14.56
CA PRO A 220 14.08 4.96 -15.89
C PRO A 220 14.79 3.59 -15.93
N GLU A 221 15.79 3.39 -15.08
CA GLU A 221 16.51 2.12 -14.92
C GLU A 221 15.60 1.03 -14.32
N THR A 222 14.88 1.34 -13.25
CA THR A 222 13.91 0.43 -12.63
C THR A 222 12.79 0.07 -13.63
N ILE A 223 12.31 1.05 -14.40
CA ILE A 223 11.36 0.84 -15.50
C ILE A 223 11.90 -0.14 -16.56
N ASN A 224 13.19 -0.07 -16.90
CA ASN A 224 13.79 -1.01 -17.84
C ASN A 224 13.95 -2.41 -17.23
N TRP A 225 14.25 -2.50 -15.93
CA TRP A 225 14.26 -3.75 -15.18
C TRP A 225 12.85 -4.40 -15.12
N ILE A 226 11.79 -3.62 -14.90
CA ILE A 226 10.40 -4.08 -14.92
C ILE A 226 10.05 -4.72 -16.27
N LYS A 227 10.40 -4.06 -17.39
CA LYS A 227 10.19 -4.63 -18.74
C LYS A 227 10.89 -5.97 -18.92
N ALA A 228 12.10 -6.11 -18.38
CA ALA A 228 12.85 -7.36 -18.41
C ALA A 228 12.18 -8.44 -17.55
N CYS A 229 11.64 -8.10 -16.39
CA CYS A 229 10.87 -9.01 -15.53
C CYS A 229 9.65 -9.57 -16.26
N PHE A 230 8.83 -8.71 -16.88
CA PHE A 230 7.69 -9.17 -17.68
C PHE A 230 8.11 -10.02 -18.88
N ALA A 231 9.19 -9.65 -19.57
CA ALA A 231 9.71 -10.46 -20.67
C ALA A 231 10.22 -11.84 -20.21
N TYR A 232 10.77 -11.94 -19.00
CA TYR A 232 11.21 -13.19 -18.40
C TYR A 232 10.02 -14.05 -17.96
N ALA A 233 9.04 -13.48 -17.24
CA ALA A 233 7.83 -14.19 -16.82
C ALA A 233 7.01 -14.71 -18.01
N LYS A 234 6.91 -13.94 -19.09
CA LYS A 234 6.25 -14.38 -20.33
C LYS A 234 6.90 -15.65 -20.91
N LYS A 235 8.23 -15.79 -20.84
CA LYS A 235 8.94 -17.01 -21.27
C LYS A 235 8.66 -18.22 -20.37
N LYS A 236 8.19 -17.97 -19.14
CA LYS A 236 7.83 -18.97 -18.14
C LYS A 236 6.33 -19.20 -18.01
N ASN A 237 5.52 -18.50 -18.82
CA ASN A 237 4.06 -18.54 -18.76
C ASN A 237 3.49 -18.17 -17.38
N ALA A 238 4.13 -17.23 -16.68
CA ALA A 238 3.69 -16.76 -15.37
C ALA A 238 3.00 -15.40 -15.47
N HIS A 239 1.89 -15.25 -14.75
CA HIS A 239 1.23 -13.99 -14.46
C HIS A 239 2.05 -13.21 -13.44
N ILE A 240 2.16 -11.91 -13.62
CA ILE A 240 2.78 -11.02 -12.64
C ILE A 240 1.70 -10.18 -11.97
N ILE A 241 1.73 -10.13 -10.64
CA ILE A 241 1.00 -9.18 -9.81
C ILE A 241 2.01 -8.10 -9.36
N PRO A 242 1.92 -6.86 -9.86
CA PRO A 242 2.69 -5.75 -9.32
C PRO A 242 2.17 -5.35 -7.94
N VAL A 243 3.10 -5.15 -7.01
CA VAL A 243 2.84 -4.68 -5.65
C VAL A 243 3.70 -3.45 -5.41
N MET A 244 3.10 -2.36 -4.95
CA MET A 244 3.81 -1.10 -4.72
C MET A 244 3.17 -0.32 -3.57
N HIS A 245 3.92 0.56 -2.93
CA HIS A 245 3.37 1.35 -1.83
C HIS A 245 2.45 2.48 -2.32
N HIS A 246 2.95 3.34 -3.21
CA HIS A 246 2.21 4.44 -3.81
C HIS A 246 1.18 3.95 -4.84
N ASN A 247 0.11 4.71 -5.05
CA ASN A 247 -0.96 4.30 -5.97
C ASN A 247 -0.59 4.54 -7.44
N LEU A 248 -1.17 3.72 -8.32
CA LEU A 248 -1.20 3.90 -9.77
C LEU A 248 -2.31 4.87 -10.16
N ALA A 249 -3.46 4.72 -9.53
CA ALA A 249 -4.66 5.47 -9.80
C ALA A 249 -4.86 6.62 -8.80
N LYS A 250 -5.76 7.52 -9.16
CA LYS A 250 -6.19 8.61 -8.29
C LYS A 250 -7.46 8.16 -7.56
N HIS A 251 -7.30 7.64 -6.35
CA HIS A 251 -8.40 7.11 -5.53
C HIS A 251 -9.25 8.20 -4.88
N ASN A 252 -8.68 9.38 -4.63
CA ASN A 252 -9.45 10.48 -4.04
C ASN A 252 -9.01 11.83 -4.60
N ASP A 253 -9.99 12.70 -4.86
CA ASP A 253 -9.73 14.05 -5.41
C ASP A 253 -8.97 14.97 -4.45
N ALA A 254 -9.13 14.77 -3.14
CA ALA A 254 -8.46 15.54 -2.10
C ALA A 254 -7.19 14.88 -1.56
N LEU A 255 -7.01 13.56 -1.74
CA LEU A 255 -5.86 12.78 -1.27
C LEU A 255 -5.11 12.13 -2.44
N ASN A 256 -4.52 12.95 -3.31
CA ASN A 256 -3.76 12.45 -4.48
C ASN A 256 -2.32 12.95 -4.56
N GLU A 257 -2.06 14.20 -4.16
CA GLU A 257 -0.74 14.80 -4.23
C GLU A 257 0.19 14.12 -3.22
N GLY A 258 1.26 13.50 -3.74
CA GLY A 258 2.18 12.68 -2.95
C GLY A 258 1.71 11.25 -2.69
N TYR A 259 0.45 10.89 -3.00
CA TYR A 259 -0.07 9.54 -2.80
C TYR A 259 0.00 8.69 -4.07
N THR A 260 -0.42 9.27 -5.20
CA THR A 260 -0.27 8.64 -6.51
C THR A 260 1.15 8.88 -7.05
N LEU A 261 1.74 7.88 -7.71
CA LEU A 261 3.06 7.98 -8.32
C LEU A 261 3.23 9.22 -9.22
N ASP A 262 4.37 9.90 -9.10
CA ASP A 262 4.68 11.09 -9.89
C ASP A 262 4.74 10.79 -11.40
N ASN A 263 5.14 9.57 -11.76
CA ASN A 263 5.23 9.10 -13.14
C ASN A 263 4.19 8.02 -13.47
N LYS A 264 3.01 8.07 -12.85
CA LYS A 264 1.93 7.09 -13.03
C LYS A 264 1.59 6.83 -14.49
N GLU A 265 1.55 7.83 -15.37
CA GLU A 265 1.19 7.63 -16.78
C GLU A 265 2.18 6.70 -17.49
N GLN A 266 3.48 6.85 -17.20
CA GLN A 266 4.52 5.98 -17.74
C GLN A 266 4.38 4.55 -17.22
N VAL A 267 4.12 4.40 -15.92
CA VAL A 267 3.97 3.09 -15.28
C VAL A 267 2.72 2.38 -15.82
N THR A 268 1.58 3.07 -15.87
CA THR A 268 0.32 2.57 -16.44
C THR A 268 0.49 2.14 -17.89
N GLU A 269 1.22 2.89 -18.73
CA GLU A 269 1.49 2.49 -20.12
C GLU A 269 2.24 1.15 -20.20
N ILE A 270 3.26 0.96 -19.35
CA ILE A 270 4.07 -0.25 -19.33
C ILE A 270 3.24 -1.44 -18.85
N LEU A 271 2.51 -1.28 -17.76
CA LEU A 271 1.69 -2.36 -17.19
C LEU A 271 0.58 -2.80 -18.17
N ASN A 272 -0.06 -1.85 -18.87
CA ASN A 272 -1.04 -2.16 -19.91
C ASN A 272 -0.41 -2.92 -21.09
N ARG A 273 0.81 -2.54 -21.50
CA ARG A 273 1.53 -3.23 -22.59
C ARG A 273 1.78 -4.71 -22.30
N TYR A 274 1.90 -5.08 -21.02
CA TYR A 274 2.07 -6.46 -20.58
C TYR A 274 0.76 -7.11 -20.10
N ALA A 275 -0.39 -6.50 -20.44
CA ALA A 275 -1.72 -7.01 -20.10
C ALA A 275 -1.90 -7.26 -18.59
N THR A 276 -1.29 -6.41 -17.75
CA THR A 276 -1.54 -6.44 -16.30
C THR A 276 -3.02 -6.19 -16.03
N SER A 277 -3.64 -7.01 -15.18
CA SER A 277 -5.06 -6.85 -14.83
C SER A 277 -5.27 -5.96 -13.60
N PHE A 278 -4.37 -6.05 -12.63
CA PHE A 278 -4.45 -5.27 -11.41
C PHE A 278 -3.09 -5.04 -10.78
N VAL A 279 -3.02 -4.06 -9.89
CA VAL A 279 -1.90 -3.80 -8.99
C VAL A 279 -2.40 -3.74 -7.55
N LEU A 280 -1.53 -4.07 -6.61
CA LEU A 280 -1.80 -3.96 -5.18
C LEU A 280 -1.04 -2.76 -4.62
N SER A 281 -1.76 -1.83 -3.97
CA SER A 281 -1.17 -0.65 -3.35
C SER A 281 -1.72 -0.31 -1.97
N GLY A 282 -1.13 0.72 -1.32
CA GLY A 282 -1.46 1.17 0.03
C GLY A 282 -1.41 2.69 0.15
N HIS A 283 -0.71 3.19 1.17
CA HIS A 283 -0.32 4.61 1.36
C HIS A 283 -1.45 5.59 1.72
N ILE A 284 -2.58 5.57 1.00
CA ILE A 284 -3.74 6.44 1.32
C ILE A 284 -4.54 5.94 2.52
N HIS A 285 -4.21 4.75 3.04
CA HIS A 285 -4.85 4.04 4.16
C HIS A 285 -6.34 3.67 4.01
N ALA A 286 -7.07 4.26 3.07
CA ALA A 286 -8.47 3.95 2.81
C ALA A 286 -8.62 2.76 1.85
N GLN A 287 -9.57 1.87 2.12
CA GLN A 287 -9.93 0.80 1.20
C GLN A 287 -10.62 1.40 -0.02
N ASP A 288 -10.04 1.23 -1.21
CA ASP A 288 -10.60 1.75 -2.46
C ASP A 288 -10.12 0.91 -3.65
N ILE A 289 -10.98 0.73 -4.67
CA ILE A 289 -10.62 0.06 -5.91
C ILE A 289 -10.94 0.99 -7.08
N HIS A 290 -9.90 1.41 -7.78
CA HIS A 290 -10.04 2.33 -8.90
C HIS A 290 -9.48 1.74 -10.20
N GLN A 291 -10.26 1.81 -11.28
CA GLN A 291 -9.81 1.38 -12.59
C GLN A 291 -9.10 2.51 -13.35
N THR A 292 -7.84 2.29 -13.76
CA THR A 292 -7.07 3.19 -14.63
C THR A 292 -6.67 2.49 -15.93
N GLY A 293 -7.33 2.88 -17.03
CA GLY A 293 -7.27 2.12 -18.28
C GLY A 293 -7.88 0.73 -18.10
N ASP A 294 -7.13 -0.32 -18.41
CA ASP A 294 -7.57 -1.72 -18.24
C ASP A 294 -7.02 -2.37 -16.96
N ILE A 295 -6.47 -1.57 -16.03
CA ILE A 295 -5.85 -2.03 -14.79
C ILE A 295 -6.68 -1.57 -13.60
N TYR A 296 -7.00 -2.48 -12.70
CA TYR A 296 -7.51 -2.12 -11.37
C TYR A 296 -6.34 -1.82 -10.43
N ASP A 297 -6.33 -0.64 -9.83
CA ASP A 297 -5.53 -0.38 -8.64
C ASP A 297 -6.35 -0.73 -7.42
N ILE A 298 -5.89 -1.72 -6.67
CA ILE A 298 -6.55 -2.20 -5.45
C ILE A 298 -5.75 -1.67 -4.27
N VAL A 299 -6.31 -0.67 -3.60
CA VAL A 299 -5.77 -0.19 -2.32
C VAL A 299 -6.39 -1.00 -1.20
N THR A 300 -5.58 -1.72 -0.45
CA THR A 300 -6.03 -2.32 0.81
C THR A 300 -5.94 -1.27 1.92
N SER A 301 -6.95 -1.18 2.78
CA SER A 301 -6.88 -0.24 3.92
C SER A 301 -5.72 -0.55 4.86
N ALA A 302 -5.23 0.51 5.52
CA ALA A 302 -4.12 0.39 6.46
C ALA A 302 -4.52 -0.48 7.65
N LEU A 303 -3.68 -1.47 7.98
CA LEU A 303 -3.95 -2.33 9.13
C LEU A 303 -3.88 -1.57 10.46
N SER A 304 -3.23 -0.40 10.49
CA SER A 304 -3.14 0.47 11.65
C SER A 304 -4.32 1.41 11.84
N VAL A 305 -5.27 1.47 10.89
CA VAL A 305 -6.40 2.41 10.91
C VAL A 305 -7.72 1.64 10.86
N TYR A 306 -8.79 2.21 11.44
CA TYR A 306 -10.13 1.63 11.33
C TYR A 306 -10.48 1.44 9.84
N PRO A 307 -11.07 0.30 9.43
CA PRO A 307 -11.62 -0.77 10.26
C PRO A 307 -10.68 -1.95 10.56
N GLN A 308 -9.37 -1.84 10.31
CA GLN A 308 -8.42 -2.95 10.37
C GLN A 308 -8.80 -4.12 9.45
N GLN A 309 -8.97 -3.81 8.16
CA GLN A 309 -9.14 -4.83 7.12
C GLN A 309 -7.81 -5.21 6.50
N TYR A 310 -7.81 -6.38 5.89
CA TYR A 310 -6.78 -6.86 4.98
C TYR A 310 -7.47 -7.49 3.76
N GLY A 311 -6.77 -7.56 2.63
CA GLY A 311 -7.27 -8.17 1.41
C GLY A 311 -7.06 -9.68 1.39
N VAL A 312 -8.00 -10.43 0.84
CA VAL A 312 -7.87 -11.85 0.52
C VAL A 312 -8.03 -11.99 -0.99
N ILE A 313 -7.02 -12.56 -1.64
CA ILE A 313 -7.06 -12.88 -3.06
C ILE A 313 -7.03 -14.38 -3.22
N ASN A 314 -8.05 -14.92 -3.86
CA ASN A 314 -8.07 -16.31 -4.30
C ASN A 314 -7.80 -16.36 -5.80
N TYR A 315 -6.85 -17.20 -6.21
CA TYR A 315 -6.52 -17.49 -7.60
C TYR A 315 -7.03 -18.89 -7.96
N ASP A 316 -7.87 -18.97 -8.99
CA ASP A 316 -8.38 -20.22 -9.55
C ASP A 316 -7.40 -20.74 -10.60
N ALA A 317 -6.80 -21.91 -10.39
CA ALA A 317 -5.79 -22.44 -11.31
C ALA A 317 -6.41 -22.89 -12.64
N SER A 318 -7.68 -23.29 -12.62
CA SER A 318 -8.38 -23.83 -13.79
C SER A 318 -8.86 -22.74 -14.76
N THR A 319 -9.34 -21.61 -14.23
CA THR A 319 -9.78 -20.47 -15.03
C THR A 319 -8.72 -19.37 -15.13
N GLN A 320 -7.74 -19.39 -14.22
CA GLN A 320 -6.72 -18.35 -14.04
C GLN A 320 -7.30 -17.00 -13.60
N ASP A 321 -8.50 -17.00 -13.03
CA ASP A 321 -9.17 -15.82 -12.52
C ASP A 321 -8.69 -15.47 -11.11
N PHE A 322 -8.85 -14.20 -10.72
CA PHE A 322 -8.62 -13.74 -9.35
C PHE A 322 -9.91 -13.21 -8.73
N MET A 323 -10.08 -13.46 -7.44
CA MET A 323 -11.16 -12.92 -6.63
C MET A 323 -10.56 -12.20 -5.43
N TYR A 324 -10.60 -10.87 -5.42
CA TYR A 324 -10.27 -10.05 -4.26
C TYR A 324 -11.50 -9.81 -3.39
N GLU A 325 -11.37 -9.98 -2.08
CA GLU A 325 -12.33 -9.49 -1.09
C GLU A 325 -11.62 -8.97 0.16
N THR A 326 -12.20 -7.99 0.84
CA THR A 326 -11.67 -7.55 2.13
C THR A 326 -12.16 -8.44 3.26
N LYS A 327 -11.32 -8.58 4.29
CA LYS A 327 -11.68 -9.21 5.55
C LYS A 327 -11.23 -8.34 6.71
N LYS A 328 -12.14 -8.12 7.66
CA LYS A 328 -11.86 -7.39 8.89
C LYS A 328 -11.22 -8.32 9.93
N LEU A 329 -10.17 -7.85 10.62
CA LEU A 329 -9.59 -8.58 11.75
C LEU A 329 -10.60 -8.80 12.87
N ASN A 330 -10.62 -10.00 13.42
CA ASN A 330 -11.48 -10.36 14.55
C ASN A 330 -10.69 -10.36 15.87
N VAL A 331 -10.27 -9.17 16.29
CA VAL A 331 -9.50 -8.96 17.53
C VAL A 331 -10.26 -9.47 18.75
N ALA A 332 -11.58 -9.33 18.79
CA ALA A 332 -12.41 -9.84 19.88
C ALA A 332 -12.37 -11.37 19.99
N ALA A 333 -12.42 -12.09 18.87
CA ALA A 333 -12.31 -13.55 18.86
C ALA A 333 -10.91 -14.01 19.28
N TRP A 334 -9.86 -13.35 18.79
CA TRP A 334 -8.49 -13.61 19.21
C TRP A 334 -8.28 -13.35 20.70
N ALA A 335 -8.70 -12.19 21.21
CA ALA A 335 -8.60 -11.84 22.63
C ALA A 335 -9.30 -12.88 23.52
N LYS A 336 -10.51 -13.31 23.13
CA LYS A 336 -11.22 -14.40 23.82
C LYS A 336 -10.45 -15.72 23.79
N LYS A 337 -9.83 -16.07 22.66
CA LYS A 337 -9.07 -17.31 22.47
C LYS A 337 -7.84 -17.37 23.38
N ILE A 338 -7.12 -16.25 23.53
CA ILE A 338 -5.93 -16.18 24.40
C ILE A 338 -6.26 -15.83 25.86
N GLY A 339 -7.53 -15.56 26.16
CA GLY A 339 -7.99 -15.23 27.51
C GLY A 339 -7.73 -13.78 27.93
N LEU A 340 -7.46 -12.87 26.99
CA LEU A 340 -7.29 -11.44 27.23
C LEU A 340 -8.63 -10.80 27.62
N GLN A 341 -8.73 -10.30 28.85
CA GLN A 341 -9.99 -9.82 29.45
C GLN A 341 -10.19 -8.31 29.36
N GLU A 342 -9.28 -7.56 28.74
CA GLU A 342 -9.41 -6.12 28.63
C GLU A 342 -10.62 -5.74 27.77
N HIS A 343 -11.47 -4.85 28.32
CA HIS A 343 -12.75 -4.50 27.72
C HIS A 343 -12.61 -3.94 26.30
N LYS A 344 -11.54 -3.18 26.02
CA LYS A 344 -11.28 -2.61 24.69
C LYS A 344 -11.08 -3.69 23.63
N PHE A 345 -10.37 -4.78 23.94
CA PHE A 345 -10.12 -5.86 22.97
C PHE A 345 -11.32 -6.80 22.82
N ILE A 346 -12.10 -7.03 23.87
CA ILE A 346 -13.35 -7.80 23.78
C ILE A 346 -14.38 -7.09 22.89
N ASN A 347 -14.37 -5.75 22.87
CA ASN A 347 -15.29 -4.93 22.07
C ASN A 347 -14.53 -4.10 21.03
N PHE A 348 -13.48 -4.69 20.44
CA PHE A 348 -12.50 -3.98 19.63
C PHE A 348 -13.13 -3.22 18.47
N ASP A 349 -14.11 -3.80 17.78
CA ASP A 349 -14.79 -3.16 16.66
C ASP A 349 -15.42 -1.81 17.02
N SER A 350 -16.14 -1.76 18.15
CA SER A 350 -16.75 -0.52 18.62
C SER A 350 -15.71 0.44 19.19
N TYR A 351 -14.68 -0.08 19.85
CA TYR A 351 -13.58 0.72 20.37
C TYR A 351 -12.79 1.41 19.24
N SER A 352 -12.37 0.66 18.21
CA SER A 352 -11.66 1.16 17.02
C SER A 352 -12.51 2.17 16.24
N ALA A 353 -13.80 1.86 16.02
CA ALA A 353 -14.72 2.80 15.39
C ALA A 353 -14.82 4.13 16.16
N ASN A 354 -14.96 4.07 17.49
CA ASN A 354 -15.02 5.27 18.32
C ASN A 354 -13.71 6.05 18.30
N TYR A 355 -12.56 5.37 18.43
CA TYR A 355 -11.24 6.01 18.38
C TYR A 355 -11.04 6.78 17.07
N PHE A 356 -11.30 6.14 15.93
CA PHE A 356 -11.17 6.79 14.63
C PHE A 356 -12.25 7.87 14.40
N GLY A 357 -13.43 7.68 14.99
CA GLY A 357 -14.51 8.66 14.96
C GLY A 357 -14.17 9.93 15.75
N GLU A 358 -13.54 9.80 16.91
CA GLU A 358 -13.05 10.95 17.70
C GLU A 358 -12.00 11.75 16.91
N PHE A 359 -11.06 11.06 16.24
CA PHE A 359 -10.13 11.72 15.32
C PHE A 359 -10.84 12.48 14.20
N ALA A 360 -11.79 11.84 13.51
CA ALA A 360 -12.54 12.46 12.42
C ALA A 360 -13.38 13.67 12.88
N TYR A 361 -13.99 13.56 14.07
CA TYR A 361 -14.72 14.65 14.70
C TYR A 361 -13.80 15.83 14.98
N ASP A 362 -12.66 15.58 15.62
CA ASP A 362 -11.69 16.60 15.98
C ASP A 362 -11.12 17.32 14.76
N LEU A 363 -10.77 16.55 13.71
CA LEU A 363 -10.31 17.08 12.43
C LEU A 363 -11.35 18.05 11.85
N ALA A 364 -12.61 17.62 11.77
CA ALA A 364 -13.69 18.44 11.27
C ALA A 364 -13.94 19.68 12.14
N TYR A 365 -14.08 19.50 13.45
CA TYR A 365 -14.42 20.60 14.37
C TYR A 365 -13.31 21.66 14.41
N LYS A 366 -12.03 21.24 14.43
CA LYS A 366 -10.88 22.14 14.31
C LYS A 366 -10.89 22.88 12.97
N GLY A 367 -11.16 22.18 11.86
CA GLY A 367 -11.28 22.77 10.53
C GLY A 367 -12.44 23.77 10.38
N LEU A 368 -13.49 23.61 11.18
CA LEU A 368 -14.67 24.48 11.19
C LEU A 368 -14.56 25.67 12.14
N LYS A 369 -13.54 25.75 12.99
CA LYS A 369 -13.45 26.72 14.08
C LYS A 369 -13.59 28.16 13.61
N GLU A 370 -12.91 28.52 12.52
CA GLU A 370 -12.87 29.87 11.94
C GLU A 370 -14.02 30.17 10.96
N THR A 371 -14.98 29.25 10.81
CA THR A 371 -16.15 29.44 9.94
C THR A 371 -17.25 30.26 10.64
N PRO A 372 -18.13 30.95 9.89
CA PRO A 372 -19.22 31.75 10.45
C PRO A 372 -20.40 30.92 11.02
N LEU A 373 -20.29 29.59 11.02
CA LEU A 373 -21.32 28.69 11.52
C LEU A 373 -21.51 28.84 13.04
N SER A 374 -22.72 28.54 13.55
CA SER A 374 -22.94 28.41 15.00
C SER A 374 -22.19 27.19 15.55
N ASP A 375 -21.91 27.18 16.85
CA ASP A 375 -21.23 26.05 17.48
C ASP A 375 -22.05 24.76 17.37
N GLU A 376 -23.39 24.84 17.42
CA GLU A 376 -24.28 23.71 17.17
C GLU A 376 -24.10 23.17 15.75
N ALA A 377 -24.09 24.02 14.73
CA ALA A 377 -23.89 23.60 13.34
C ALA A 377 -22.49 22.99 13.12
N LYS A 378 -21.45 23.52 13.78
CA LYS A 378 -20.09 22.95 13.75
C LYS A 378 -20.07 21.54 14.35
N LYS A 379 -20.74 21.33 15.49
CA LYS A 379 -20.85 20.00 16.13
C LYS A 379 -21.65 19.03 15.25
N GLU A 380 -22.73 19.47 14.62
CA GLU A 380 -23.52 18.62 13.71
C GLU A 380 -22.69 18.17 12.51
N LEU A 381 -22.00 19.10 11.83
CA LEU A 381 -21.12 18.76 10.71
C LEU A 381 -19.96 17.84 11.12
N ALA A 382 -19.34 18.09 12.28
CA ALA A 382 -18.28 17.23 12.80
C ALA A 382 -18.76 15.80 13.11
N ASN A 383 -19.96 15.65 13.69
CA ASN A 383 -20.57 14.33 13.91
C ASN A 383 -20.86 13.60 12.59
N MET A 384 -21.23 14.33 11.54
CA MET A 384 -21.46 13.74 10.23
C MET A 384 -20.15 13.28 9.58
N MET A 385 -19.06 14.02 9.79
CA MET A 385 -17.73 13.64 9.32
C MET A 385 -17.30 12.28 9.89
N ILE A 386 -17.68 11.93 11.12
CA ILE A 386 -17.39 10.61 11.71
C ILE A 386 -17.81 9.49 10.77
N VAL A 387 -19.09 9.49 10.37
CA VAL A 387 -19.68 8.43 9.56
C VAL A 387 -19.11 8.46 8.15
N MET A 388 -18.96 9.65 7.55
CA MET A 388 -18.41 9.76 6.20
C MET A 388 -16.95 9.27 6.14
N ASN A 389 -16.12 9.62 7.12
CA ASN A 389 -14.72 9.22 7.18
C ASN A 389 -14.58 7.72 7.42
N GLN A 390 -15.36 7.17 8.36
CA GLN A 390 -15.37 5.73 8.63
C GLN A 390 -15.77 4.91 7.39
N ARG A 391 -16.77 5.38 6.63
CA ARG A 391 -17.22 4.70 5.43
C ARG A 391 -16.21 4.77 4.30
N PHE A 392 -15.59 5.93 4.07
CA PHE A 392 -14.52 6.10 3.09
C PHE A 392 -13.33 5.18 3.40
N PHE A 393 -12.86 5.16 4.66
CA PHE A 393 -11.73 4.30 5.03
C PHE A 393 -12.06 2.80 4.95
N SER A 394 -13.35 2.42 5.02
CA SER A 394 -13.79 1.04 4.88
C SER A 394 -14.28 0.66 3.48
N GLY A 395 -14.20 1.54 2.47
CA GLY A 395 -14.71 1.30 1.11
C GLY A 395 -16.23 1.12 1.04
N THR A 396 -16.99 1.83 1.87
CA THR A 396 -18.46 1.75 1.95
C THR A 396 -19.15 3.11 1.78
N GLU A 397 -18.46 4.10 1.24
CA GLU A 397 -18.93 5.45 0.98
C GLU A 397 -20.15 5.51 0.06
N TYR A 398 -20.40 4.49 -0.77
CA TYR A 398 -21.63 4.40 -1.57
C TYR A 398 -22.88 4.51 -0.69
N LEU A 399 -22.81 4.09 0.59
CA LEU A 399 -23.88 4.25 1.56
C LEU A 399 -24.21 5.71 1.87
N ASN A 400 -23.24 6.64 1.76
CA ASN A 400 -23.43 8.07 2.03
C ASN A 400 -24.51 8.69 1.14
N GLN A 401 -24.64 8.22 -0.10
CA GLN A 401 -25.66 8.71 -1.03
C GLN A 401 -27.08 8.33 -0.59
N SER A 402 -27.22 7.23 0.17
CA SER A 402 -28.52 6.69 0.58
C SER A 402 -29.09 7.36 1.83
N ASP A 403 -28.26 7.99 2.67
CA ASP A 403 -28.69 8.58 3.94
C ASP A 403 -28.14 10.00 4.18
N LEU A 404 -26.82 10.17 4.28
CA LEU A 404 -26.18 11.40 4.75
C LEU A 404 -26.42 12.58 3.80
N LEU A 405 -26.41 12.35 2.49
CA LEU A 405 -26.63 13.41 1.50
C LEU A 405 -28.09 13.84 1.35
N LEU A 406 -29.02 13.03 1.87
CA LEU A 406 -30.45 13.37 1.94
C LEU A 406 -30.80 14.15 3.22
N ASP A 407 -29.86 14.24 4.16
CA ASP A 407 -30.07 14.91 5.43
C ASP A 407 -30.19 16.43 5.25
N ARG A 408 -31.25 17.02 5.83
CA ARG A 408 -31.48 18.47 5.76
C ARG A 408 -30.42 19.27 6.51
N ARG A 409 -29.72 18.66 7.47
CA ARG A 409 -28.58 19.24 8.22
C ARG A 409 -27.38 19.50 7.30
N PHE A 410 -27.31 18.85 6.14
CA PHE A 410 -26.29 19.07 5.11
C PHE A 410 -26.40 20.43 4.39
N LYS A 411 -27.45 21.23 4.64
CA LYS A 411 -27.62 22.55 4.00
C LYS A 411 -26.53 23.55 4.40
N ASP A 412 -26.03 23.47 5.63
CA ASP A 412 -24.99 24.36 6.15
C ASP A 412 -23.61 24.09 5.54
N TRP A 413 -23.44 22.92 4.92
CA TRP A 413 -22.21 22.55 4.23
C TRP A 413 -21.89 23.46 3.03
N LYS A 414 -22.92 24.04 2.38
CA LYS A 414 -22.72 25.01 1.30
C LYS A 414 -22.08 26.33 1.77
N GLN A 415 -22.06 26.59 3.07
CA GLN A 415 -21.48 27.81 3.64
C GLN A 415 -19.96 27.70 3.85
N ILE A 416 -19.39 26.49 3.78
CA ILE A 416 -17.96 26.22 4.02
C ILE A 416 -17.19 25.84 2.76
N LYS A 417 -17.70 26.19 1.57
CA LYS A 417 -17.20 25.76 0.26
C LYS A 417 -15.71 25.97 0.01
N GLU A 418 -15.14 27.01 0.62
CA GLU A 418 -13.74 27.37 0.44
C GLU A 418 -12.78 26.58 1.37
N THR A 419 -13.31 25.72 2.25
CA THR A 419 -12.51 24.98 3.22
C THR A 419 -11.95 23.68 2.65
N PHE A 420 -10.81 23.23 3.18
CA PHE A 420 -10.31 21.87 2.92
C PHE A 420 -11.35 20.82 3.30
N LEU A 421 -11.99 20.96 4.46
CA LEU A 421 -13.01 20.02 4.93
C LEU A 421 -14.15 19.85 3.92
N TYR A 422 -14.60 20.93 3.29
CA TYR A 422 -15.60 20.85 2.23
C TYR A 422 -15.09 20.06 1.02
N ARG A 423 -13.88 20.36 0.53
CA ARG A 423 -13.28 19.62 -0.60
C ARG A 423 -13.09 18.13 -0.28
N TYR A 424 -12.66 17.81 0.93
CA TYR A 424 -12.49 16.45 1.40
C TYR A 424 -13.84 15.72 1.52
N MET A 425 -14.83 16.36 2.15
CA MET A 425 -16.18 15.82 2.22
C MET A 425 -16.84 15.69 0.83
N GLN A 426 -16.44 16.49 -0.17
CA GLN A 426 -16.90 16.33 -1.55
C GLN A 426 -16.25 15.12 -2.22
N SER A 427 -14.97 14.87 -1.98
CA SER A 427 -14.26 13.76 -2.62
C SER A 427 -14.75 12.39 -2.14
N ILE A 428 -15.31 12.30 -0.93
CA ILE A 428 -15.88 11.05 -0.36
C ILE A 428 -17.38 10.83 -0.70
N GLN A 429 -17.99 11.70 -1.51
CA GLN A 429 -19.42 11.57 -1.89
C GLN A 429 -19.66 10.78 -3.16
N SER A 430 -18.69 10.81 -4.06
CA SER A 430 -18.80 10.30 -5.40
C SER A 430 -17.82 9.15 -5.59
N ASP A 431 -18.29 7.94 -5.35
CA ASP A 431 -17.74 6.77 -6.02
C ASP A 431 -18.62 6.43 -7.26
N ASN A 432 -17.99 5.88 -8.29
CA ASN A 432 -18.59 5.50 -9.58
C ASN A 432 -19.25 4.09 -9.56
N ASN A 433 -19.69 3.61 -8.39
CA ASN A 433 -20.38 2.32 -8.18
C ASN A 433 -19.49 1.08 -8.37
N GLN A 434 -18.18 1.19 -8.17
CA GLN A 434 -17.34 0.00 -8.09
C GLN A 434 -17.35 -0.49 -6.63
N ASP A 435 -17.49 -1.80 -6.40
CA ASP A 435 -17.42 -2.34 -5.05
C ASP A 435 -15.96 -2.35 -4.58
N ASP A 436 -15.62 -1.46 -3.65
CA ASP A 436 -14.25 -1.34 -3.10
C ASP A 436 -13.84 -2.51 -2.22
N ASN A 437 -14.80 -3.35 -1.80
CA ASN A 437 -14.55 -4.48 -0.93
C ASN A 437 -14.56 -5.83 -1.67
N LYS A 438 -14.93 -5.85 -2.95
CA LYS A 438 -14.99 -7.08 -3.74
C LYS A 438 -14.74 -6.85 -5.23
N LEU A 439 -13.77 -7.55 -5.81
CA LEU A 439 -13.44 -7.46 -7.22
C LEU A 439 -13.11 -8.81 -7.86
N PHE A 440 -13.95 -9.23 -8.81
CA PHE A 440 -13.67 -10.37 -9.68
C PHE A 440 -12.84 -9.91 -10.88
N ILE A 441 -11.72 -10.57 -11.12
CA ILE A 441 -10.75 -10.21 -12.16
C ILE A 441 -10.58 -11.42 -13.07
N PRO A 442 -11.22 -11.43 -14.25
CA PRO A 442 -11.08 -12.55 -15.16
C PRO A 442 -9.67 -12.62 -15.74
N SER A 443 -9.22 -13.83 -16.04
CA SER A 443 -7.99 -14.05 -16.81
C SER A 443 -8.08 -13.32 -18.14
N LYS A 444 -7.06 -12.49 -18.43
CA LYS A 444 -6.88 -11.91 -19.75
C LYS A 444 -6.23 -13.00 -20.61
N ASN A 445 -7.06 -13.82 -21.27
CA ASN A 445 -6.60 -14.80 -22.27
C ASN A 445 -5.58 -14.12 -23.20
N ASN A 446 -4.31 -14.54 -23.11
CA ASN A 446 -3.22 -14.07 -23.98
C ASN A 446 -3.09 -14.92 -25.24
#